data_AF-A0A921ZQS8-F1
#
_entry.id   AF-A0A921ZQS8-F1
#
_cell.length_a   1.000
_cell.length_b   1.000
_cell.length_c   1.000
_cell.angle_alpha   90.00
_cell.angle_beta   90.00
_cell.angle_gamma   90.00
#
_symmetry.space_group_name_H-M   'P 1'
#
loop_
_entity.id
_entity.type
_entity.pdbx_description
1 polymer ?
#
loop_
_entity_poly.entity_id
_entity_poly.type
_entity_poly.pdbx_seq_one_letter_code
_entity_poly.pdbx_strand_id
1 'polypeptide(L)'
;MATEEHPLKPTTEKPKKPNWKQKIIEIKQNITVEPVLACYVVPSVLSRLATQNLNLDKACRVNKNYGDKVCDALIARQGNQYLEEELAVQELIAGMESWKNVLLTAIPSFLILFLGAWSDRTGKRKVCILLPIIGELLMCLSNIVNAYYFYELPVQVTMFFEAFFPAITGGWISMYMGAFSYISDASDEESRTFRVGVANLCLTAGTPIGSVLSGVLLKHVGYYGVFTLSCLLYLFSIIYGFFYIQDPKTAAIETDTKDESSDLRGFLKSFFDIKHVRETLTVAFKKGPNHRRTKSILVLASISFIYGSAYGEFTVRYLFCRYRFNWDALKYSFYNTFYIVTHLVGE
;
A
#
# COMPACT_ATOMS: atom_id res chain seq x y z
N MET A 1 15.79 21.86 -69.90
CA MET A 1 14.97 20.73 -69.43
C MET A 1 14.98 20.80 -67.92
N ALA A 2 14.01 21.54 -67.36
CA ALA A 2 13.81 21.66 -65.92
C ALA A 2 12.67 20.71 -65.56
N THR A 3 12.95 19.73 -64.71
CA THR A 3 11.93 18.83 -64.15
C THR A 3 11.21 19.56 -63.03
N GLU A 4 9.94 19.87 -63.27
CA GLU A 4 9.01 20.38 -62.25
C GLU A 4 8.77 19.29 -61.18
N GLU A 5 9.07 19.60 -59.93
CA GLU A 5 8.65 18.81 -58.78
C GLU A 5 7.15 19.04 -58.53
N HIS A 6 6.35 17.96 -58.61
CA HIS A 6 4.97 17.99 -58.15
C HIS A 6 4.94 18.09 -56.61
N PRO A 7 4.22 19.06 -56.01
CA PRO A 7 4.08 19.12 -54.56
C PRO A 7 3.19 17.96 -54.07
N LEU A 8 3.74 17.14 -53.17
CA LEU A 8 3.01 16.15 -52.38
C LEU A 8 1.84 16.84 -51.65
N LYS A 9 0.60 16.50 -52.04
CA LYS A 9 -0.60 16.90 -51.32
C LYS A 9 -0.52 16.40 -49.86
N PRO A 10 -0.71 17.26 -48.86
CA PRO A 10 -0.88 16.79 -47.48
C PRO A 10 -2.24 16.11 -47.37
N THR A 11 -2.26 14.78 -47.27
CA THR A 11 -3.44 14.03 -46.86
C THR A 11 -3.70 14.33 -45.39
N THR A 12 -4.42 15.42 -45.11
CA THR A 12 -5.04 15.65 -43.81
C THR A 12 -6.22 14.70 -43.64
N GLU A 13 -5.95 13.41 -43.43
CA GLU A 13 -6.92 12.54 -42.79
C GLU A 13 -6.99 12.94 -41.31
N LYS A 14 -8.04 13.70 -40.95
CA LYS A 14 -8.39 13.92 -39.54
C LYS A 14 -8.55 12.54 -38.88
N PRO A 15 -7.86 12.23 -37.77
CA PRO A 15 -8.02 10.94 -37.12
C PRO A 15 -9.51 10.74 -36.77
N LYS A 16 -10.11 9.69 -37.31
CA LYS A 16 -11.50 9.31 -37.01
C LYS A 16 -11.61 9.14 -35.49
N LYS A 17 -12.47 9.93 -34.85
CA LYS A 17 -12.74 9.81 -33.40
C LYS A 17 -13.10 8.35 -33.11
N PRO A 18 -12.37 7.65 -32.23
CA PRO A 18 -12.58 6.23 -32.02
C PRO A 18 -13.98 5.98 -31.45
N ASN A 19 -14.62 4.92 -31.94
CA ASN A 19 -15.96 4.52 -31.55
C ASN A 19 -15.97 4.16 -30.04
N TRP A 20 -17.05 4.38 -29.30
CA TRP A 20 -17.11 4.12 -27.86
C TRP A 20 -16.71 2.68 -27.49
N LYS A 21 -17.04 1.71 -28.34
CA LYS A 21 -16.61 0.31 -28.18
C LYS A 21 -15.10 0.11 -28.38
N GLN A 22 -14.49 0.83 -29.33
CA GLN A 22 -13.03 0.82 -29.53
C GLN A 22 -12.31 1.47 -28.36
N LYS A 23 -12.82 2.60 -27.85
CA LYS A 23 -12.32 3.22 -26.61
C LYS A 23 -12.37 2.26 -25.42
N ILE A 24 -13.45 1.52 -25.23
CA ILE A 24 -13.57 0.54 -24.14
C ILE A 24 -12.59 -0.63 -24.31
N ILE A 25 -12.37 -1.10 -25.55
CA ILE A 25 -11.39 -2.16 -25.85
C ILE A 25 -9.95 -1.66 -25.62
N GLU A 26 -9.62 -0.45 -26.08
CA GLU A 26 -8.33 0.21 -25.84
C GLU A 26 -8.09 0.45 -24.34
N ILE A 27 -9.11 0.91 -23.60
CA ILE A 27 -9.06 1.03 -22.14
C ILE A 27 -8.82 -0.34 -21.49
N LYS A 28 -9.54 -1.38 -21.90
CA LYS A 28 -9.39 -2.74 -21.36
C LYS A 28 -8.02 -3.37 -21.68
N GLN A 29 -7.42 -3.00 -22.82
CA GLN A 29 -6.07 -3.44 -23.20
C GLN A 29 -4.98 -2.67 -22.44
N ASN A 30 -5.27 -1.45 -21.99
CA ASN A 30 -4.35 -0.61 -21.21
C ASN A 30 -4.47 -0.80 -19.69
N ILE A 31 -5.59 -1.36 -19.20
CA ILE A 31 -5.77 -1.75 -17.80
C ILE A 31 -4.87 -2.96 -17.51
N THR A 32 -3.89 -2.77 -16.64
CA THR A 32 -2.89 -3.77 -16.24
C THR A 32 -2.79 -3.86 -14.73
N VAL A 33 -2.15 -2.89 -14.08
CA VAL A 33 -1.89 -2.88 -12.63
C VAL A 33 -2.97 -2.16 -11.83
N GLU A 34 -3.79 -1.34 -12.48
CA GLU A 34 -4.79 -0.48 -11.85
C GLU A 34 -5.82 -1.27 -10.99
N PRO A 35 -6.36 -2.42 -11.45
CA PRO A 35 -7.30 -3.20 -10.64
C PRO A 35 -6.64 -3.84 -9.43
N VAL A 36 -5.36 -4.22 -9.57
CA VAL A 36 -4.55 -4.76 -8.46
C VAL A 36 -4.33 -3.69 -7.39
N LEU A 37 -4.01 -2.46 -7.80
CA LEU A 37 -3.84 -1.33 -6.88
C LEU A 37 -5.15 -1.00 -6.16
N ALA A 38 -6.28 -0.93 -6.88
CA ALA A 38 -7.58 -0.71 -6.27
C ALA A 38 -7.95 -1.83 -5.26
N CYS A 39 -7.71 -3.09 -5.64
CA CYS A 39 -7.95 -4.25 -4.78
C CYS A 39 -6.86 -4.46 -3.71
N TYR A 40 -5.83 -3.62 -3.67
CA TYR A 40 -4.88 -3.56 -2.57
C TYR A 40 -5.31 -2.52 -1.54
N VAL A 41 -5.65 -1.30 -1.98
CA VAL A 41 -6.01 -0.19 -1.10
C VAL A 41 -7.34 -0.38 -0.41
N VAL A 42 -8.40 -0.70 -1.15
CA VAL A 42 -9.76 -0.78 -0.61
C VAL A 42 -9.85 -1.77 0.58
N PRO A 43 -9.44 -3.04 0.45
CA PRO A 43 -9.46 -3.97 1.58
C PRO A 43 -8.47 -3.60 2.70
N SER A 44 -7.34 -2.94 2.39
CA SER A 44 -6.40 -2.50 3.44
C SER A 44 -7.02 -1.44 4.33
N VAL A 45 -7.67 -0.44 3.74
CA VAL A 45 -8.37 0.62 4.49
C VAL A 45 -9.60 0.06 5.21
N LEU A 46 -10.31 -0.87 4.58
CA LEU A 46 -11.46 -1.55 5.17
C LEU A 46 -11.06 -2.31 6.44
N SER A 47 -10.04 -3.16 6.35
CA SER A 47 -9.56 -3.98 7.45
C SER A 47 -8.88 -3.15 8.54
N ARG A 48 -8.22 -2.02 8.21
CA ARG A 48 -7.54 -1.17 9.19
C ARG A 48 -8.43 -0.71 10.33
N LEU A 49 -9.64 -0.22 10.03
CA LEU A 49 -10.56 0.25 11.08
C LEU A 49 -11.05 -0.92 11.96
N ALA A 50 -11.30 -2.09 11.36
CA ALA A 50 -11.68 -3.29 12.10
C ALA A 50 -10.54 -3.76 13.02
N THR A 51 -9.30 -3.78 12.53
CA THR A 51 -8.12 -4.15 13.33
C THR A 51 -7.89 -3.17 14.49
N GLN A 52 -8.03 -1.85 14.25
CA GLN A 52 -7.91 -0.85 15.31
C GLN A 52 -8.96 -1.05 16.42
N ASN A 53 -10.21 -1.31 16.05
CA ASN A 53 -11.27 -1.57 17.03
C ASN A 53 -11.07 -2.93 17.72
N LEU A 54 -10.63 -3.96 17.01
CA LEU A 54 -10.32 -5.27 17.59
C LEU A 54 -9.20 -5.15 18.63
N ASN A 55 -8.13 -4.43 18.31
CA ASN A 55 -7.01 -4.23 19.23
C ASN A 55 -7.46 -3.49 20.50
N LEU A 56 -8.28 -2.44 20.37
CA LEU A 56 -8.87 -1.73 21.52
C LEU A 56 -9.75 -2.65 22.38
N ASP A 57 -10.60 -3.45 21.75
CA ASP A 57 -11.51 -4.37 22.46
C ASP A 57 -10.72 -5.48 23.19
N LYS A 58 -9.74 -6.09 22.53
CA LYS A 58 -8.84 -7.09 23.16
C LYS A 58 -8.03 -6.48 24.30
N ALA A 59 -7.48 -5.27 24.12
CA ALA A 59 -6.75 -4.59 25.18
C ALA A 59 -7.63 -4.32 26.42
N CYS A 60 -8.90 -3.99 26.22
CA CYS A 60 -9.86 -3.80 27.31
C CYS A 60 -10.21 -5.13 28.01
N ARG A 61 -10.62 -6.15 27.25
CA ARG A 61 -11.16 -7.40 27.81
C ARG A 61 -10.09 -8.38 28.28
N VAL A 62 -8.99 -8.52 27.55
CA VAL A 62 -7.98 -9.57 27.79
C VAL A 62 -6.81 -9.03 28.61
N ASN A 63 -6.32 -7.82 28.30
CA ASN A 63 -5.15 -7.28 28.97
C ASN A 63 -5.48 -6.52 30.26
N LYS A 64 -6.58 -5.75 30.27
CA LYS A 64 -7.00 -4.96 31.44
C LYS A 64 -8.10 -5.64 32.27
N ASN A 65 -8.81 -6.62 31.72
CA ASN A 65 -9.89 -7.37 32.40
C ASN A 65 -10.99 -6.47 33.01
N TYR A 66 -11.35 -5.37 32.34
CA TYR A 66 -12.39 -4.45 32.84
C TYR A 66 -13.83 -4.99 32.71
N GLY A 67 -14.01 -6.15 32.06
CA GLY A 67 -15.30 -6.82 31.91
C GLY A 67 -16.17 -6.25 30.78
N ASP A 68 -17.18 -7.03 30.38
CA ASP A 68 -17.91 -6.77 29.14
C ASP A 68 -18.66 -5.44 29.13
N LYS A 69 -19.29 -5.06 30.25
CA LYS A 69 -20.06 -3.80 30.34
C LYS A 69 -19.19 -2.55 30.11
N VAL A 70 -17.98 -2.54 30.63
CA VAL A 70 -17.05 -1.41 30.49
C VAL A 70 -16.52 -1.38 29.05
N CYS A 71 -16.10 -2.53 28.53
CA CYS A 71 -15.56 -2.63 27.18
C CYS A 71 -16.60 -2.35 26.09
N ASP A 72 -17.84 -2.82 26.24
CA ASP A 72 -18.95 -2.48 25.34
C ASP A 72 -19.23 -0.97 25.34
N ALA A 73 -19.25 -0.33 26.51
CA ALA A 73 -19.44 1.12 26.63
C ALA A 73 -18.27 1.91 26.00
N LEU A 74 -17.04 1.42 26.13
CA LEU A 74 -15.83 1.98 25.52
C LEU A 74 -15.88 1.91 23.99
N ILE A 75 -16.26 0.77 23.43
CA ILE A 75 -16.38 0.59 21.98
C ILE A 75 -17.57 1.40 21.43
N ALA A 76 -18.72 1.37 22.12
CA ALA A 76 -19.94 2.08 21.73
C ALA A 76 -19.90 3.59 22.00
N ARG A 77 -18.89 4.10 22.72
CA ARG A 77 -18.74 5.51 23.10
C ARG A 77 -19.93 6.07 23.89
N GLN A 78 -20.38 5.35 24.92
CA GLN A 78 -21.44 5.81 25.81
C GLN A 78 -20.92 6.84 26.85
N GLY A 79 -20.68 8.07 26.41
CA GLY A 79 -20.36 9.21 27.28
C GLY A 79 -18.97 9.15 27.93
N ASN A 80 -18.78 9.90 29.02
CA ASN A 80 -17.50 10.05 29.73
C ASN A 80 -17.41 9.16 30.99
N GLN A 81 -18.26 8.14 31.11
CA GLN A 81 -18.40 7.36 32.34
C GLN A 81 -17.16 6.50 32.66
N TYR A 82 -16.40 6.08 31.64
CA TYR A 82 -15.24 5.20 31.76
C TYR A 82 -13.96 5.82 31.18
N LEU A 83 -13.75 7.12 31.44
CA LEU A 83 -12.65 7.88 30.85
C LEU A 83 -11.28 7.36 31.31
N GLU A 84 -11.14 6.97 32.58
CA GLU A 84 -9.87 6.46 33.13
C GLU A 84 -9.51 5.11 32.51
N GLU A 85 -10.49 4.22 32.38
CA GLU A 85 -10.33 2.92 31.72
C GLU A 85 -9.99 3.09 30.24
N GLU A 86 -10.63 4.06 29.57
CA GLU A 86 -10.30 4.39 28.18
C GLU A 86 -8.86 4.84 28.04
N LEU A 87 -8.41 5.77 28.89
CA LEU A 87 -7.05 6.29 28.86
C LEU A 87 -6.03 5.17 29.09
N ALA A 88 -6.28 4.28 30.05
CA ALA A 88 -5.40 3.15 30.34
C ALA A 88 -5.31 2.15 29.17
N VAL A 89 -6.40 1.93 28.43
CA VAL A 89 -6.42 1.08 27.24
C VAL A 89 -5.71 1.78 26.07
N GLN A 90 -5.97 3.06 25.85
CA GLN A 90 -5.34 3.85 24.79
C GLN A 90 -3.82 3.98 25.00
N GLU A 91 -3.35 4.17 26.24
CA GLU A 91 -1.93 4.22 26.57
C GLU A 91 -1.23 2.90 26.22
N LEU A 92 -1.86 1.78 26.55
CA LEU A 92 -1.36 0.46 26.19
C LEU A 92 -1.27 0.29 24.66
N ILE A 93 -2.34 0.62 23.93
CA ILE A 93 -2.35 0.54 22.46
C ILE A 93 -1.32 1.48 21.84
N ALA A 94 -1.18 2.72 22.34
CA ALA A 94 -0.22 3.69 21.83
C ALA A 94 1.22 3.20 22.00
N GLY A 95 1.55 2.62 23.16
CA GLY A 95 2.84 1.97 23.40
C GLY A 95 3.08 0.81 22.44
N MET A 96 2.04 0.03 22.12
CA MET A 96 2.17 -1.08 21.19
C MET A 96 2.30 -0.66 19.72
N GLU A 97 1.57 0.38 19.32
CA GLU A 97 1.63 0.95 17.98
C GLU A 97 3.03 1.52 17.68
N SER A 98 3.74 2.00 18.71
CA SER A 98 5.13 2.47 18.58
C SER A 98 6.07 1.37 18.06
N TRP A 99 6.16 0.22 18.74
CA TRP A 99 7.06 -0.86 18.30
C TRP A 99 6.56 -1.55 17.03
N LYS A 100 5.24 -1.64 16.84
CA LYS A 100 4.63 -2.14 15.61
C LYS A 100 5.06 -1.30 14.39
N ASN A 101 5.04 0.02 14.51
CA ASN A 101 5.53 0.93 13.46
C ASN A 101 7.03 0.77 13.20
N VAL A 102 7.84 0.51 14.23
CA VAL A 102 9.27 0.20 14.04
C VAL A 102 9.43 -1.06 13.18
N LEU A 103 8.67 -2.13 13.44
CA LEU A 103 8.72 -3.34 12.60
C LEU A 103 8.25 -3.09 11.16
N LEU A 104 7.13 -2.39 10.99
CA LEU A 104 6.55 -2.05 9.68
C LEU A 104 7.44 -1.14 8.84
N THR A 105 8.38 -0.41 9.45
CA THR A 105 9.27 0.51 8.73
C THR A 105 10.69 -0.03 8.60
N ALA A 106 11.29 -0.56 9.68
CA ALA A 106 12.67 -1.01 9.68
C ALA A 106 12.90 -2.22 8.76
N ILE A 107 12.01 -3.22 8.80
CA ILE A 107 12.17 -4.43 7.99
C ILE A 107 11.99 -4.11 6.49
N PRO A 108 10.91 -3.43 6.04
CA PRO A 108 10.81 -3.03 4.64
C PRO A 108 11.91 -2.09 4.17
N SER A 109 12.39 -1.17 5.02
CA SER A 109 13.50 -0.26 4.65
C SER A 109 14.81 -1.01 4.41
N PHE A 110 15.03 -2.12 5.13
CA PHE A 110 16.16 -3.00 4.84
C PHE A 110 15.92 -3.81 3.57
N LEU A 111 14.74 -4.43 3.45
CA LEU A 111 14.39 -5.28 2.30
C LEU A 111 14.37 -4.52 0.97
N ILE A 112 13.94 -3.26 0.95
CA ILE A 112 13.83 -2.48 -0.28
C ILE A 112 15.18 -2.19 -0.95
N LEU A 113 16.27 -2.13 -0.16
CA LEU A 113 17.61 -1.99 -0.72
C LEU A 113 17.97 -3.16 -1.64
N PHE A 114 17.55 -4.36 -1.25
CA PHE A 114 17.73 -5.59 -2.02
C PHE A 114 16.67 -5.72 -3.11
N LEU A 115 15.40 -5.56 -2.74
CA LEU A 115 14.26 -5.73 -3.64
C LEU A 115 14.30 -4.74 -4.81
N GLY A 116 14.63 -3.47 -4.57
CA GLY A 116 14.76 -2.47 -5.63
C GLY A 116 15.90 -2.79 -6.58
N ALA A 117 17.09 -3.08 -6.04
CA ALA A 117 18.25 -3.41 -6.86
C ALA A 117 18.06 -4.72 -7.66
N TRP A 118 17.38 -5.70 -7.08
CA TRP A 118 17.02 -6.96 -7.73
C TRP A 118 15.95 -6.76 -8.81
N SER A 119 14.90 -6.00 -8.51
CA SER A 119 13.81 -5.68 -9.44
C SER A 119 14.32 -4.95 -10.67
N ASP A 120 15.21 -3.98 -10.49
CA ASP A 120 15.77 -3.17 -11.58
C ASP A 120 16.66 -3.97 -12.53
N ARG A 121 17.34 -5.02 -12.05
CA ARG A 121 18.20 -5.87 -12.90
C ARG A 121 17.45 -6.99 -13.57
N THR A 122 16.62 -7.69 -12.81
CA THR A 122 15.93 -8.89 -13.29
C THR A 122 14.70 -8.55 -14.11
N GLY A 123 14.18 -7.32 -14.00
CA GLY A 123 12.92 -6.91 -14.62
C GLY A 123 11.69 -7.61 -14.02
N LYS A 124 11.85 -8.39 -12.94
CA LYS A 124 10.78 -9.18 -12.29
C LYS A 124 9.92 -8.27 -11.40
N ARG A 125 9.10 -7.43 -12.02
CA ARG A 125 8.19 -6.47 -11.36
C ARG A 125 6.98 -7.14 -10.72
N LYS A 126 6.47 -8.23 -11.31
CA LYS A 126 5.30 -8.98 -10.84
C LYS A 126 5.44 -9.47 -9.40
N VAL A 127 6.61 -10.00 -9.04
CA VAL A 127 6.88 -10.47 -7.67
C VAL A 127 6.81 -9.32 -6.67
N CYS A 128 7.34 -8.14 -7.03
CA CYS A 128 7.33 -6.95 -6.18
C CYS A 128 5.91 -6.42 -5.91
N ILE A 129 4.97 -6.66 -6.85
CA ILE A 129 3.56 -6.28 -6.73
C ILE A 129 2.77 -7.34 -5.95
N LEU A 130 2.94 -8.62 -6.25
CA LEU A 130 2.12 -9.69 -5.66
C LEU A 130 2.52 -10.04 -4.23
N LEU A 131 3.82 -9.99 -3.89
CA LEU A 131 4.31 -10.39 -2.57
C LEU A 131 3.68 -9.55 -1.43
N PRO A 132 3.59 -8.20 -1.53
CA PRO A 132 2.87 -7.39 -0.54
C PRO A 132 1.42 -7.79 -0.33
N ILE A 133 0.70 -8.14 -1.39
CA ILE A 133 -0.72 -8.55 -1.32
C ILE A 133 -0.86 -9.85 -0.53
N ILE A 134 0.09 -10.77 -0.70
CA ILE A 134 0.14 -12.01 0.09
C ILE A 134 0.36 -11.68 1.58
N GLY A 135 1.22 -10.71 1.89
CA GLY A 135 1.43 -10.27 3.27
C GLY A 135 0.17 -9.71 3.93
N GLU A 136 -0.58 -8.87 3.21
CA GLU A 136 -1.87 -8.34 3.69
C GLU A 136 -2.91 -9.46 3.86
N LEU A 137 -2.95 -10.43 2.94
CA LEU A 137 -3.83 -11.59 3.06
C LEU A 137 -3.51 -12.41 4.33
N LEU A 138 -2.22 -12.69 4.58
CA LEU A 138 -1.77 -13.41 5.77
C LEU A 138 -2.09 -12.63 7.05
N MET A 139 -1.94 -11.30 7.03
CA MET A 139 -2.39 -10.43 8.11
C MET A 139 -3.90 -10.59 8.37
N CYS A 140 -4.75 -10.49 7.34
CA CYS A 140 -6.19 -10.64 7.51
C CYS A 140 -6.58 -12.03 8.03
N LEU A 141 -5.94 -13.10 7.54
CA LEU A 141 -6.13 -14.46 8.06
C LEU A 141 -5.73 -14.56 9.53
N SER A 142 -4.60 -13.96 9.92
CA SER A 142 -4.19 -13.87 11.33
C SER A 142 -5.21 -13.14 12.18
N ASN A 143 -5.80 -12.05 11.69
CA ASN A 143 -6.84 -11.31 12.41
C ASN A 143 -8.13 -12.14 12.56
N ILE A 144 -8.49 -12.98 11.59
CA ILE A 144 -9.61 -13.92 11.73
C ILE A 144 -9.33 -14.95 12.84
N VAL A 145 -8.12 -15.52 12.88
CA VAL A 145 -7.70 -16.44 13.95
C VAL A 145 -7.71 -15.74 15.32
N ASN A 146 -7.24 -14.49 15.38
CA ASN A 146 -7.25 -13.70 16.61
C ASN A 146 -8.64 -13.27 17.06
N ALA A 147 -9.58 -13.11 16.13
CA ALA A 147 -10.99 -12.88 16.46
C ALA A 147 -11.66 -14.17 16.96
N TYR A 148 -11.25 -15.33 16.45
CA TYR A 148 -11.74 -16.65 16.89
C TYR A 148 -11.26 -16.99 18.29
N TYR A 149 -9.95 -16.92 18.51
CA TYR A 149 -9.32 -17.08 19.82
C TYR A 149 -9.22 -15.73 20.54
N PHE A 150 -10.37 -15.08 20.72
CA PHE A 150 -10.43 -13.71 21.23
C PHE A 150 -9.86 -13.62 22.65
N TYR A 151 -10.24 -14.54 23.55
CA TYR A 151 -9.88 -14.47 24.96
C TYR A 151 -8.57 -15.21 25.27
N GLU A 152 -8.14 -16.12 24.39
CA GLU A 152 -6.96 -16.95 24.56
C GLU A 152 -5.70 -16.27 24.02
N LEU A 153 -5.82 -15.44 22.98
CA LEU A 153 -4.68 -14.75 22.38
C LEU A 153 -4.58 -13.29 22.86
N PRO A 154 -3.44 -12.88 23.45
CA PRO A 154 -3.26 -11.51 23.92
C PRO A 154 -3.06 -10.55 22.75
N VAL A 155 -3.41 -9.26 22.93
CA VAL A 155 -3.33 -8.23 21.88
C VAL A 155 -1.93 -8.05 21.29
N GLN A 156 -0.88 -8.33 22.06
CA GLN A 156 0.52 -8.28 21.62
C GLN A 156 0.78 -9.24 20.45
N VAL A 157 0.16 -10.43 20.48
CA VAL A 157 0.30 -11.43 19.41
C VAL A 157 -0.43 -10.96 18.15
N THR A 158 -1.63 -10.40 18.29
CA THR A 158 -2.37 -9.79 17.19
C THR A 158 -1.53 -8.72 16.49
N MET A 159 -1.03 -7.72 17.25
CA MET A 159 -0.27 -6.60 16.70
C MET A 159 1.08 -7.02 16.13
N PHE A 160 1.68 -8.09 16.67
CA PHE A 160 2.94 -8.63 16.13
C PHE A 160 2.73 -9.19 14.73
N PHE A 161 1.74 -10.07 14.54
CA PHE A 161 1.44 -10.62 13.21
C PHE A 161 0.88 -9.57 12.25
N GLU A 162 0.18 -8.55 12.77
CA GLU A 162 -0.25 -7.38 12.01
C GLU A 162 0.93 -6.63 11.40
N ALA A 163 2.04 -6.46 12.14
CA ALA A 163 3.25 -5.87 11.59
C ALA A 163 4.08 -6.86 10.76
N PHE A 164 4.26 -8.08 11.26
CA PHE A 164 5.24 -9.02 10.76
C PHE A 164 4.95 -9.44 9.31
N PHE A 165 3.72 -9.85 8.99
CA PHE A 165 3.41 -10.34 7.64
C PHE A 165 3.57 -9.27 6.55
N PRO A 166 3.01 -8.04 6.68
CA PRO A 166 3.26 -6.98 5.71
C PRO A 166 4.73 -6.53 5.69
N ALA A 167 5.42 -6.53 6.83
CA ALA A 167 6.81 -6.09 6.91
C ALA A 167 7.76 -6.99 6.12
N ILE A 168 7.64 -8.31 6.26
CA ILE A 168 8.53 -9.26 5.55
C ILE A 168 8.24 -9.36 4.05
N THR A 169 7.02 -9.01 3.62
CA THR A 169 6.63 -9.00 2.20
C THR A 169 6.88 -7.65 1.52
N GLY A 170 7.37 -6.65 2.28
CA GLY A 170 7.72 -5.32 1.80
C GLY A 170 6.58 -4.30 1.85
N GLY A 171 5.35 -4.74 2.11
CA GLY A 171 4.17 -3.91 2.35
C GLY A 171 3.92 -2.84 1.27
N TRP A 172 3.38 -1.70 1.71
CA TRP A 172 3.07 -0.56 0.84
C TRP A 172 4.26 -0.08 0.02
N ILE A 173 5.47 -0.10 0.58
CA ILE A 173 6.66 0.42 -0.08
C ILE A 173 7.03 -0.43 -1.30
N SER A 174 7.05 -1.76 -1.14
CA SER A 174 7.28 -2.70 -2.25
C SER A 174 6.18 -2.60 -3.30
N MET A 175 4.91 -2.45 -2.89
CA MET A 175 3.79 -2.30 -3.81
C MET A 175 3.96 -1.05 -4.69
N TYR A 176 4.23 0.11 -4.08
CA TYR A 176 4.45 1.36 -4.84
C TYR A 176 5.65 1.25 -5.78
N MET A 177 6.78 0.75 -5.28
CA MET A 177 7.98 0.55 -6.10
C MET A 177 7.70 -0.38 -7.29
N GLY A 178 7.11 -1.55 -7.03
CA GLY A 178 6.80 -2.52 -8.07
C GLY A 178 5.82 -1.98 -9.11
N ALA A 179 4.75 -1.31 -8.67
CA ALA A 179 3.70 -0.80 -9.54
C ALA A 179 4.17 0.36 -10.41
N PHE A 180 4.87 1.35 -9.84
CA PHE A 180 5.35 2.50 -10.62
C PHE A 180 6.51 2.12 -11.55
N SER A 181 7.40 1.21 -11.13
CA SER A 181 8.42 0.68 -12.03
C SER A 181 7.81 -0.14 -13.16
N TYR A 182 6.78 -0.94 -12.88
CA TYR A 182 6.04 -1.66 -13.93
C TYR A 182 5.39 -0.71 -14.92
N ILE A 183 4.71 0.35 -14.46
CA ILE A 183 4.07 1.33 -15.34
C ILE A 183 5.14 2.02 -16.20
N SER A 184 6.27 2.41 -15.61
CA SER A 184 7.38 3.03 -16.34
C SER A 184 7.90 2.14 -17.47
N ASP A 185 8.07 0.85 -17.20
CA ASP A 185 8.61 -0.13 -18.15
C ASP A 185 7.56 -0.56 -19.20
N ALA A 186 6.28 -0.59 -18.84
CA ALA A 186 5.19 -1.07 -19.69
C ALA A 186 4.48 0.05 -20.50
N SER A 187 4.88 1.31 -20.36
CA SER A 187 4.23 2.46 -21.02
C SER A 187 5.18 3.23 -21.93
N ASP A 188 4.60 3.73 -23.03
CA ASP A 188 5.27 4.67 -23.93
C ASP A 188 5.42 6.04 -23.28
N GLU A 189 6.42 6.82 -23.70
CA GLU A 189 6.76 8.12 -23.11
C GLU A 189 5.57 9.10 -23.08
N GLU A 190 4.73 9.09 -24.13
CA GLU A 190 3.54 9.95 -24.23
C GLU A 190 2.40 9.52 -23.28
N SER A 191 2.25 8.21 -23.05
CA SER A 191 1.15 7.67 -22.21
C SER A 191 1.54 7.42 -20.75
N ARG A 192 2.85 7.44 -20.43
CA ARG A 192 3.39 7.15 -19.10
C ARG A 192 2.81 8.06 -18.03
N THR A 193 2.81 9.37 -18.26
CA THR A 193 2.26 10.35 -17.30
C THR A 193 0.78 10.10 -17.02
N PHE A 194 0.00 9.78 -18.06
CA PHE A 194 -1.41 9.46 -17.90
C PHE A 194 -1.62 8.18 -17.07
N ARG A 195 -0.88 7.11 -17.37
CA ARG A 195 -0.98 5.83 -16.64
C ARG A 195 -0.55 5.96 -15.17
N VAL A 196 0.52 6.72 -14.89
CA VAL A 196 0.92 7.06 -13.52
C VAL A 196 -0.21 7.83 -12.82
N GLY A 197 -0.85 8.78 -13.50
CA GLY A 197 -2.01 9.50 -12.98
C GLY A 197 -3.18 8.58 -12.63
N VAL A 198 -3.55 7.65 -13.52
CA VAL A 198 -4.63 6.68 -13.28
C VAL A 198 -4.28 5.75 -12.11
N ALA A 199 -3.05 5.25 -12.04
CA ALA A 199 -2.60 4.44 -10.91
C ALA A 199 -2.67 5.20 -9.59
N ASN A 200 -2.23 6.46 -9.58
CA ASN A 200 -2.34 7.33 -8.41
C ASN A 200 -3.81 7.55 -8.01
N LEU A 201 -4.71 7.76 -8.98
CA LEU A 201 -6.15 7.87 -8.73
C LEU A 201 -6.72 6.59 -8.12
N CYS A 202 -6.32 5.40 -8.58
CA CYS A 202 -6.77 4.14 -7.98
C CYS A 202 -6.31 4.01 -6.52
N LEU A 203 -5.07 4.44 -6.24
CA LEU A 203 -4.49 4.43 -4.89
C LEU A 203 -5.18 5.43 -3.96
N THR A 204 -5.42 6.66 -4.43
CA THR A 204 -6.00 7.73 -3.61
C THR A 204 -7.52 7.58 -3.47
N ALA A 205 -8.25 7.30 -4.56
CA ALA A 205 -9.71 7.12 -4.54
C ALA A 205 -10.16 5.83 -3.86
N GLY A 206 -9.31 4.79 -3.80
CA GLY A 206 -9.59 3.58 -3.02
C GLY A 206 -9.72 3.86 -1.52
N THR A 207 -9.02 4.88 -1.01
CA THR A 207 -9.00 5.21 0.41
C THR A 207 -10.33 5.74 0.95
N PRO A 208 -10.99 6.76 0.36
CA PRO A 208 -12.31 7.20 0.82
C PRO A 208 -13.37 6.10 0.65
N ILE A 209 -13.31 5.30 -0.42
CA ILE A 209 -14.21 4.17 -0.62
C ILE A 209 -14.08 3.17 0.54
N GLY A 210 -12.84 2.75 0.84
CA GLY A 210 -12.56 1.85 1.95
C GLY A 210 -12.98 2.45 3.30
N SER A 211 -12.73 3.75 3.53
CA SER A 211 -13.08 4.43 4.77
C SER A 211 -14.60 4.44 5.00
N VAL A 212 -15.39 4.91 4.03
CA VAL A 212 -16.86 4.95 4.15
C VAL A 212 -17.44 3.56 4.40
N LEU A 213 -16.97 2.56 3.65
CA LEU A 213 -17.43 1.18 3.81
C LEU A 213 -16.99 0.56 5.15
N SER A 214 -15.82 0.91 5.67
CA SER A 214 -15.25 0.30 6.88
C SER A 214 -16.13 0.46 8.11
N GLY A 215 -16.64 1.66 8.37
CA GLY A 215 -17.47 1.91 9.54
C GLY A 215 -18.84 1.26 9.44
N VAL A 216 -19.44 1.28 8.25
CA VAL A 216 -20.75 0.64 7.98
C VAL A 216 -20.64 -0.87 8.11
N LEU A 217 -19.64 -1.48 7.47
CA LEU A 217 -19.43 -2.92 7.52
C LEU A 217 -19.07 -3.39 8.93
N LEU A 218 -18.21 -2.67 9.65
CA LEU A 218 -17.88 -3.02 11.02
C LEU A 218 -19.13 -3.05 11.93
N LYS A 219 -20.05 -2.10 11.75
CA LYS A 219 -21.30 -2.05 12.53
C LYS A 219 -22.30 -3.16 12.18
N HIS A 220 -22.38 -3.57 10.90
CA HIS A 220 -23.41 -4.50 10.43
C HIS A 220 -22.96 -5.96 10.37
N VAL A 221 -21.71 -6.23 9.98
CA VAL A 221 -21.19 -7.59 9.77
C VAL A 221 -20.06 -7.96 10.76
N GLY A 222 -19.67 -7.03 11.62
CA GLY A 222 -18.65 -7.24 12.65
C GLY A 222 -17.25 -7.49 12.10
N TYR A 223 -16.32 -7.88 12.98
CA TYR A 223 -14.91 -8.10 12.64
C TYR A 223 -14.74 -9.21 11.58
N TYR A 224 -15.40 -10.36 11.75
CA TYR A 224 -15.29 -11.50 10.84
C TYR A 224 -15.73 -11.17 9.43
N GLY A 225 -16.87 -10.46 9.28
CA GLY A 225 -17.38 -10.08 7.98
C GLY A 225 -16.39 -9.17 7.23
N VAL A 226 -15.83 -8.18 7.94
CA VAL A 226 -14.84 -7.26 7.37
C VAL A 226 -13.56 -7.98 6.94
N PHE A 227 -12.99 -8.83 7.80
CA PHE A 227 -11.75 -9.54 7.47
C PHE A 227 -11.96 -10.57 6.36
N THR A 228 -13.09 -11.29 6.36
CA THR A 228 -13.40 -12.26 5.30
C THR A 228 -13.58 -11.57 3.95
N LEU A 229 -14.31 -10.44 3.92
CA LEU A 229 -14.45 -9.64 2.69
C LEU A 229 -13.09 -9.13 2.19
N SER A 230 -12.23 -8.68 3.10
CA SER A 230 -10.87 -8.23 2.77
C SER A 230 -10.04 -9.36 2.17
N CYS A 231 -10.08 -10.55 2.78
CA CYS A 231 -9.41 -11.75 2.24
C CYS A 231 -9.89 -12.09 0.82
N LEU A 232 -11.20 -12.04 0.55
CA LEU A 232 -11.75 -12.31 -0.78
C LEU A 232 -11.24 -11.31 -1.83
N LEU A 233 -11.17 -10.02 -1.48
CA LEU A 233 -10.64 -8.98 -2.35
C LEU A 233 -9.13 -9.16 -2.60
N TYR A 234 -8.35 -9.54 -1.58
CA TYR A 234 -6.94 -9.85 -1.76
C TYR A 234 -6.71 -11.11 -2.60
N LEU A 235 -7.49 -12.17 -2.39
CA LEU A 235 -7.43 -13.38 -3.21
C LEU A 235 -7.77 -13.07 -4.68
N PHE A 236 -8.81 -12.27 -4.92
CA PHE A 236 -9.13 -11.79 -6.25
C PHE A 236 -7.96 -11.01 -6.86
N SER A 237 -7.35 -10.10 -6.10
CA SER A 237 -6.20 -9.31 -6.54
C SER A 237 -4.98 -10.18 -6.89
N ILE A 238 -4.68 -11.20 -6.08
CA ILE A 238 -3.60 -12.17 -6.34
C ILE A 238 -3.89 -12.97 -7.60
N ILE A 239 -5.10 -13.51 -7.75
CA ILE A 239 -5.49 -14.29 -8.93
C ILE A 239 -5.41 -13.42 -10.19
N TYR A 240 -6.00 -12.23 -10.14
CA TYR A 240 -5.96 -11.27 -11.25
C TYR A 240 -4.52 -10.90 -11.61
N GLY A 241 -3.72 -10.47 -10.64
CA GLY A 241 -2.34 -10.09 -10.88
C GLY A 241 -1.48 -11.27 -11.36
N PHE A 242 -1.77 -12.49 -10.92
CA PHE A 242 -1.06 -13.68 -11.40
C PHE A 242 -1.34 -13.96 -12.88
N PHE A 243 -2.57 -13.79 -13.37
CA PHE A 243 -2.90 -14.06 -14.77
C PHE A 243 -2.64 -12.87 -15.72
N TYR A 244 -2.83 -11.64 -15.25
CA TYR A 244 -2.83 -10.44 -16.11
C TYR A 244 -1.55 -9.59 -16.03
N ILE A 245 -0.79 -9.65 -14.93
CA ILE A 245 0.50 -8.94 -14.85
C ILE A 245 1.58 -9.84 -15.47
N GLN A 246 2.19 -9.34 -16.54
CA GLN A 246 3.31 -9.98 -17.22
C GLN A 246 4.53 -9.10 -17.09
N ASP A 247 5.65 -9.67 -16.64
CA ASP A 247 6.89 -8.91 -16.50
C ASP A 247 7.28 -8.29 -17.86
N PRO A 248 7.50 -6.96 -17.91
CA PRO A 248 7.93 -6.29 -19.12
C PRO A 248 9.22 -6.94 -19.63
N LYS A 249 9.34 -7.11 -20.95
CA LYS A 249 10.59 -7.56 -21.59
C LYS A 249 11.58 -6.40 -21.60
N THR A 250 11.96 -5.89 -20.44
CA THR A 250 13.08 -4.97 -20.34
C THR A 250 14.33 -5.77 -20.68
N ALA A 251 15.29 -5.13 -21.37
CA ALA A 251 16.63 -5.67 -21.59
C ALA A 251 17.30 -5.89 -20.23
N ALA A 252 16.96 -6.99 -19.55
CA ALA A 252 17.75 -7.54 -18.48
C ALA A 252 19.16 -7.58 -19.04
N ILE A 253 20.05 -6.81 -18.40
CA ILE A 253 21.46 -6.78 -18.74
C ILE A 253 21.85 -8.25 -18.89
N GLU A 254 22.32 -8.64 -20.07
CA GLU A 254 22.79 -9.99 -20.39
C GLU A 254 24.01 -10.31 -19.53
N THR A 255 23.85 -10.40 -18.21
CA THR A 255 24.82 -11.01 -17.31
C THR A 255 24.50 -12.49 -17.31
N ASP A 256 25.02 -13.15 -18.34
CA ASP A 256 25.61 -14.49 -18.39
C ASP A 256 25.51 -15.34 -17.10
N THR A 257 24.29 -15.59 -16.64
CA THR A 257 23.98 -16.53 -15.57
C THR A 257 23.01 -17.56 -16.12
N LYS A 258 23.58 -18.41 -16.99
CA LYS A 258 23.09 -19.76 -17.23
C LYS A 258 23.18 -20.57 -15.92
N ASP A 259 22.35 -20.22 -14.94
CA ASP A 259 22.13 -20.97 -13.71
C ASP A 259 20.90 -20.42 -12.96
N GLU A 260 19.81 -20.11 -13.68
CA GLU A 260 18.49 -20.07 -13.03
C GLU A 260 17.99 -21.51 -12.86
N SER A 261 18.62 -22.26 -11.96
CA SER A 261 17.91 -23.38 -11.33
C SER A 261 16.66 -22.80 -10.68
N SER A 262 15.51 -23.42 -10.91
CA SER A 262 14.20 -23.13 -10.29
C SER A 262 14.17 -23.37 -8.76
N ASP A 263 15.30 -23.15 -8.10
CA ASP A 263 15.55 -23.48 -6.71
C ASP A 263 15.49 -22.21 -5.86
N LEU A 264 14.79 -22.29 -4.73
CA LEU A 264 14.57 -21.17 -3.79
C LEU A 264 15.92 -20.56 -3.35
N ARG A 265 16.97 -21.39 -3.31
CA ARG A 265 18.34 -21.01 -2.98
C ARG A 265 18.99 -20.09 -4.03
N GLY A 266 18.70 -20.32 -5.31
CA GLY A 266 19.17 -19.46 -6.42
C GLY A 266 18.53 -18.07 -6.36
N PHE A 267 17.21 -18.03 -6.11
CA PHE A 267 16.47 -16.79 -5.88
C PHE A 267 17.03 -16.01 -4.69
N LEU A 268 17.19 -16.65 -3.53
CA LEU A 268 17.71 -15.98 -2.32
C LEU A 268 19.13 -15.46 -2.49
N LYS A 269 20.00 -16.19 -3.21
CA LYS A 269 21.37 -15.75 -3.51
C LYS A 269 21.39 -14.53 -4.43
N SER A 270 20.54 -14.51 -5.45
CA SER A 270 20.38 -13.36 -6.35
C SER A 270 19.76 -12.15 -5.65
N PHE A 271 18.77 -12.40 -4.78
CA PHE A 271 18.06 -11.36 -4.06
C PHE A 271 18.95 -10.66 -3.01
N PHE A 272 19.69 -11.42 -2.21
CA PHE A 272 20.57 -10.89 -1.15
C PHE A 272 22.00 -10.59 -1.62
N ASP A 273 22.22 -10.27 -2.89
CA ASP A 273 23.56 -9.87 -3.36
C ASP A 273 23.90 -8.43 -2.93
N ILE A 274 24.75 -8.33 -1.90
CA ILE A 274 25.26 -7.07 -1.34
C ILE A 274 25.98 -6.21 -2.39
N LYS A 275 26.56 -6.81 -3.43
CA LYS A 275 27.20 -6.08 -4.52
C LYS A 275 26.21 -5.13 -5.18
N HIS A 276 24.95 -5.54 -5.31
CA HIS A 276 23.90 -4.77 -5.97
C HIS A 276 23.52 -3.54 -5.13
N VAL A 277 23.37 -3.72 -3.82
CA VAL A 277 23.12 -2.61 -2.90
C VAL A 277 24.25 -1.58 -2.94
N ARG A 278 25.51 -2.04 -2.96
CA ARG A 278 26.68 -1.17 -3.03
C ARG A 278 26.70 -0.34 -4.33
N GLU A 279 26.36 -0.94 -5.46
CA GLU A 279 26.29 -0.24 -6.75
C GLU A 279 25.19 0.84 -6.75
N THR A 280 24.00 0.52 -6.25
CA THR A 280 22.89 1.49 -6.11
C THR A 280 23.27 2.66 -5.19
N LEU A 281 23.87 2.39 -4.03
CA LEU A 281 24.35 3.43 -3.11
C LEU A 281 25.46 4.27 -3.74
N THR A 282 26.36 3.64 -4.49
CA THR A 282 27.45 4.36 -5.18
C THR A 282 26.89 5.32 -6.24
N VAL A 283 25.84 4.93 -6.96
CA VAL A 283 25.16 5.78 -7.94
C VAL A 283 24.45 6.95 -7.24
N ALA A 284 23.76 6.70 -6.12
CA ALA A 284 23.06 7.73 -5.35
C ALA A 284 24.00 8.84 -4.86
N PHE A 285 25.23 8.49 -4.45
CA PHE A 285 26.23 9.44 -3.95
C PHE A 285 27.28 9.87 -4.98
N LYS A 286 27.13 9.46 -6.25
CA LYS A 286 28.09 9.79 -7.31
C LYS A 286 28.15 11.30 -7.54
N LYS A 287 29.36 11.88 -7.52
CA LYS A 287 29.57 13.25 -7.99
C LYS A 287 29.29 13.28 -9.50
N GLY A 288 28.37 14.13 -9.91
CA GLY A 288 27.97 14.29 -11.31
C GLY A 288 27.94 15.76 -11.72
N PRO A 289 27.89 16.04 -13.04
CA PRO A 289 27.76 17.40 -13.55
C PRO A 289 26.52 18.10 -12.97
N ASN A 290 26.56 19.43 -12.90
CA ASN A 290 25.45 20.25 -12.43
C ASN A 290 25.01 20.02 -10.97
N HIS A 291 25.98 19.84 -10.05
CA HIS A 291 25.75 19.62 -8.62
C HIS A 291 24.74 18.51 -8.29
N ARG A 292 24.72 17.44 -9.12
CA ARG A 292 23.74 16.34 -9.02
C ARG A 292 23.62 15.78 -7.60
N ARG A 293 24.75 15.53 -6.94
CA ARG A 293 24.77 15.00 -5.55
C ARG A 293 24.02 15.92 -4.58
N THR A 294 24.28 17.23 -4.64
CA THR A 294 23.62 18.21 -3.77
C THR A 294 22.12 18.25 -4.05
N LYS A 295 21.71 18.25 -5.33
CA LYS A 295 20.29 18.21 -5.72
C LYS A 295 19.60 16.94 -5.23
N SER A 296 20.21 15.77 -5.39
CA SER A 296 19.65 14.50 -4.89
C SER A 296 19.48 14.51 -3.37
N ILE A 297 20.49 14.97 -2.62
CA ILE A 297 20.40 15.08 -1.15
C ILE A 297 19.30 16.07 -0.75
N LEU A 298 19.22 17.23 -1.40
CA LEU A 298 18.18 18.23 -1.12
C LEU A 298 16.78 17.69 -1.39
N VAL A 299 16.57 16.99 -2.51
CA VAL A 299 15.28 16.38 -2.83
C VAL A 299 14.90 15.32 -1.79
N LEU A 300 15.82 14.45 -1.40
CA LEU A 300 15.58 13.45 -0.35
C LEU A 300 15.25 14.10 1.00
N ALA A 301 15.94 15.18 1.36
CA ALA A 301 15.66 15.94 2.58
C ALA A 301 14.27 16.60 2.54
N SER A 302 13.91 17.23 1.43
CA SER A 302 12.58 17.84 1.25
C SER A 302 11.45 16.81 1.33
N ILE A 303 11.61 15.66 0.66
CA ILE A 303 10.64 14.55 0.72
C ILE A 303 10.51 14.05 2.17
N SER A 304 11.62 13.88 2.87
CA SER A 304 11.62 13.42 4.26
C SER A 304 10.89 14.40 5.19
N PHE A 305 11.06 15.71 4.99
CA PHE A 305 10.40 16.73 5.79
C PHE A 305 8.88 16.79 5.55
N ILE A 306 8.47 16.77 4.27
CA ILE A 306 7.06 16.81 3.87
C ILE A 306 6.33 15.54 4.31
N TYR A 307 6.83 14.37 3.93
CA TYR A 307 6.14 13.11 4.26
C TYR A 307 6.29 12.73 5.73
N GLY A 308 7.44 13.01 6.37
CA GLY A 308 7.66 12.68 7.77
C GLY A 308 6.66 13.38 8.71
N SER A 309 6.40 14.67 8.45
CA SER A 309 5.41 15.45 9.22
C SER A 309 3.97 14.95 8.98
N ALA A 310 3.60 14.70 7.72
CA ALA A 310 2.28 14.17 7.37
C ALA A 310 2.00 12.78 7.99
N TYR A 311 2.98 11.87 7.95
CA TYR A 311 2.86 10.54 8.57
C TYR A 311 2.77 10.60 10.10
N GLY A 312 3.51 11.53 10.72
CA GLY A 312 3.45 11.76 12.17
C GLY A 312 2.04 12.17 12.62
N GLU A 313 1.45 13.15 11.94
CA GLU A 313 0.07 13.57 12.21
C GLU A 313 -0.93 12.43 12.00
N PHE A 314 -0.80 11.71 10.88
CA PHE A 314 -1.68 10.60 10.52
C PHE A 314 -1.74 9.50 11.60
N THR A 315 -0.62 9.18 12.22
CA THR A 315 -0.51 8.10 13.24
C THR A 315 -1.30 8.43 14.52
N VAL A 316 -1.33 9.69 14.93
CA VAL A 316 -1.99 10.11 16.19
C VAL A 316 -3.41 10.62 15.98
N ARG A 317 -3.81 10.92 14.74
CA ARG A 317 -5.09 11.57 14.42
C ARG A 317 -6.31 10.86 14.97
N TYR A 318 -6.40 9.53 14.84
CA TYR A 318 -7.56 8.77 15.33
C TYR A 318 -7.69 8.86 16.86
N LEU A 319 -6.60 8.60 17.58
CA LEU A 319 -6.56 8.65 19.04
C LEU A 319 -6.82 10.07 19.55
N PHE A 320 -6.26 11.09 18.89
CA PHE A 320 -6.52 12.48 19.20
C PHE A 320 -8.00 12.85 19.01
N CYS A 321 -8.61 12.45 17.90
CA CYS A 321 -10.03 12.69 17.65
C CYS A 321 -10.92 11.95 18.65
N ARG A 322 -10.53 10.73 19.04
CA ARG A 322 -11.18 10.01 20.13
C ARG A 322 -11.10 10.80 21.43
N TYR A 323 -9.91 11.19 21.86
CA TYR A 323 -9.68 11.82 23.15
C TYR A 323 -10.30 13.23 23.24
N ARG A 324 -10.04 14.09 22.24
CA ARG A 324 -10.37 15.51 22.30
C ARG A 324 -11.82 15.82 21.93
N PHE A 325 -12.42 15.06 21.02
CA PHE A 325 -13.74 15.34 20.45
C PHE A 325 -14.78 14.25 20.75
N ASN A 326 -14.41 13.21 21.48
CA ASN A 326 -15.27 12.07 21.80
C ASN A 326 -15.91 11.45 20.54
N TRP A 327 -15.12 11.34 19.47
CA TRP A 327 -15.58 10.71 18.24
C TRP A 327 -15.55 9.18 18.34
N ASP A 328 -16.56 8.56 17.75
CA ASP A 328 -16.63 7.13 17.50
C ASP A 328 -15.99 6.79 16.13
N ALA A 329 -15.87 5.49 15.84
CA ALA A 329 -15.27 5.03 14.58
C ALA A 329 -16.00 5.56 13.33
N LEU A 330 -17.33 5.74 13.41
CA LEU A 330 -18.14 6.27 12.31
C LEU A 330 -17.86 7.74 12.04
N LYS A 331 -17.93 8.62 13.06
CA LYS A 331 -17.64 10.05 12.89
C LYS A 331 -16.23 10.30 12.38
N TYR A 332 -15.25 9.55 12.91
CA TYR A 332 -13.88 9.64 12.42
C TYR A 332 -13.77 9.22 10.95
N SER A 333 -14.45 8.15 10.54
CA SER A 333 -14.43 7.72 9.13
C SER A 333 -14.98 8.80 8.19
N PHE A 334 -16.08 9.47 8.54
CA PHE A 334 -16.61 10.58 7.75
C PHE A 334 -15.64 11.75 7.66
N TYR A 335 -15.06 12.17 8.78
CA TYR A 335 -14.06 13.23 8.81
C TYR A 335 -12.82 12.88 7.97
N ASN A 336 -12.28 11.67 8.13
CA ASN A 336 -11.12 11.21 7.39
C ASN A 336 -11.41 11.15 5.88
N THR A 337 -12.62 10.73 5.50
CA THR A 337 -13.08 10.75 4.10
C THR A 337 -13.10 12.18 3.56
N PHE A 338 -13.71 13.12 4.29
CA PHE A 338 -13.75 14.53 3.90
C PHE A 338 -12.34 15.10 3.75
N TYR A 339 -11.46 14.88 4.73
CA TYR A 339 -10.06 15.32 4.71
C TYR A 339 -9.32 14.83 3.45
N ILE A 340 -9.48 13.56 3.10
CA ILE A 340 -8.82 12.95 1.92
C ILE A 340 -9.39 13.53 0.63
N VAL A 341 -10.72 13.69 0.53
CA VAL A 341 -11.34 14.28 -0.66
C VAL A 341 -10.90 15.73 -0.85
N THR A 342 -10.80 16.52 0.22
CA THR A 342 -10.29 17.90 0.14
C THR A 342 -8.85 17.94 -0.32
N HIS A 343 -7.99 17.03 0.15
CA HIS A 343 -6.60 16.93 -0.33
C HIS A 343 -6.55 16.54 -1.81
N LEU A 344 -7.38 15.59 -2.24
CA LEU A 344 -7.45 15.15 -3.63
C LEU A 344 -7.95 16.24 -4.60
N VAL A 345 -8.79 17.17 -4.12
CA VAL A 345 -9.23 18.34 -4.91
C VAL A 345 -8.19 19.47 -4.87
N GLY A 346 -7.36 19.51 -3.84
CA GLY A 346 -6.33 20.55 -3.64
C GLY A 346 -4.99 20.26 -4.33
N GLU A 347 -4.65 18.99 -4.56
CA GLU A 347 -3.56 18.54 -5.46
C GLU A 347 -3.91 18.74 -6.93
#